data_AF-A0A0M3QF43-F1
#
_entry.id   AF-A0A0M3QF43-F1
#
_cell.length_a   1.000
_cell.length_b   1.000
_cell.length_c   1.000
_cell.angle_alpha   90.00
_cell.angle_beta   90.00
_cell.angle_gamma   90.00
#
_symmetry.space_group_name_H-M   'P 1'
#
loop_
_entity.id
_entity.type
_entity.pdbx_description
1 polymer ?
#
loop_
_entity_poly.entity_id
_entity_poly.type
_entity_poly.pdbx_seq_one_letter_code
_entity_poly.pdbx_strand_id
1 'polypeptide(L)'
;MAQVKKGDRVRIHFTGTLEDGTVFDSTLKDDEGDCGCDDCGCEEAGPMELTLGEEEFFLQIEEALIGMSPGEKKSVIIPAEEAFGEYDEEKVFAVERSQFPADITPEFGQELEFADDDDETYPVTVVEVDDATVTLDANHPLAGENLTYEFELLEIL
;
A
#
# COMPACT_ATOMS: atom_id res chain seq x y z
N MET A 1 6.59 -1.67 34.02
CA MET A 1 6.38 -0.93 32.76
C MET A 1 5.50 -1.84 31.91
N ALA A 2 4.38 -1.33 31.40
CA ALA A 2 3.52 -2.11 30.54
C ALA A 2 4.29 -2.35 29.23
N GLN A 3 4.56 -3.62 28.94
CA GLN A 3 5.16 -4.04 27.68
C GLN A 3 4.05 -4.71 26.89
N VAL A 4 4.03 -4.41 25.61
CA VAL A 4 3.13 -5.01 24.64
C VAL A 4 3.33 -6.52 24.55
N LYS A 5 2.25 -7.28 24.45
CA LYS A 5 2.30 -8.73 24.23
C LYS A 5 1.41 -9.11 23.05
N LYS A 6 1.65 -10.31 22.51
CA LYS A 6 0.77 -10.93 21.52
C LYS A 6 -0.64 -11.07 22.11
N GLY A 7 -1.63 -10.47 21.47
CA GLY A 7 -3.03 -10.41 21.86
C GLY A 7 -3.47 -9.11 22.53
N ASP A 8 -2.54 -8.20 22.85
CA ASP A 8 -2.90 -6.86 23.34
C ASP A 8 -3.34 -5.97 22.17
N ARG A 9 -4.28 -5.06 22.45
CA ARG A 9 -4.65 -3.98 21.54
C ARG A 9 -3.76 -2.79 21.80
N VAL A 10 -3.24 -2.18 20.74
CA VAL A 10 -2.35 -1.03 20.84
C VAL A 10 -2.80 0.06 19.88
N ARG A 11 -2.63 1.31 20.31
CA ARG A 11 -2.72 2.48 19.43
C ARG A 11 -1.34 2.83 18.95
N ILE A 12 -1.16 2.80 17.64
CA ILE A 12 0.09 3.19 17.00
C ILE A 12 -0.16 4.30 15.99
N HIS A 13 0.85 5.13 15.80
CA HIS A 13 1.02 5.86 14.56
C HIS A 13 2.03 5.14 13.69
N PHE A 14 1.87 5.21 12.38
CA PHE A 14 2.82 4.70 11.42
C PHE A 14 3.01 5.66 10.24
N THR A 15 4.11 5.51 9.54
CA THR A 15 4.47 6.25 8.33
C THR A 15 5.23 5.29 7.43
N GLY A 16 4.62 4.94 6.30
CA GLY A 16 5.21 4.17 5.23
C GLY A 16 5.95 5.07 4.25
N THR A 17 7.23 4.79 4.05
CA THR A 17 8.11 5.46 3.10
C THR A 17 8.66 4.45 2.11
N LEU A 18 8.76 4.86 0.85
CA LEU A 18 9.44 4.11 -0.20
C LEU A 18 10.97 4.24 -0.05
N GLU A 19 11.72 3.36 -0.71
CA GLU A 19 13.18 3.41 -0.71
C GLU A 19 13.73 4.73 -1.29
N ASP A 20 12.96 5.38 -2.18
CA ASP A 20 13.25 6.72 -2.73
C ASP A 20 13.01 7.86 -1.71
N GLY A 21 12.40 7.57 -0.56
CA GLY A 21 12.05 8.54 0.48
C GLY A 21 10.67 9.18 0.32
N THR A 22 9.89 8.75 -0.67
CA THR A 22 8.51 9.19 -0.87
C THR A 22 7.59 8.55 0.16
N VAL A 23 6.86 9.36 0.94
CA VAL A 23 5.84 8.87 1.89
C VAL A 23 4.60 8.48 1.10
N PHE A 24 4.23 7.21 1.12
CA PHE A 24 3.03 6.71 0.42
C PHE A 24 1.82 6.61 1.36
N ASP A 25 2.04 6.32 2.64
CA ASP A 25 0.98 6.22 3.64
C ASP A 25 1.46 6.76 4.99
N SER A 26 0.60 7.46 5.73
CA SER A 26 0.96 8.00 7.04
C SER A 26 -0.25 8.31 7.90
N THR A 27 -0.27 7.80 9.13
CA THR A 27 -1.25 8.16 10.17
C THR A 27 -0.77 9.29 11.09
N LEU A 28 0.48 9.75 10.96
CA LEU A 28 1.04 10.90 11.70
C LEU A 28 0.59 12.28 11.18
N LYS A 29 -0.37 12.32 10.25
CA LYS A 29 -0.78 13.56 9.58
C LYS A 29 -1.76 14.37 10.46
N ASP A 30 -1.27 14.81 11.61
CA ASP A 30 -1.86 15.87 12.44
C ASP A 30 -1.43 17.23 11.85
N ASP A 31 -2.10 17.70 10.79
CA ASP A 31 -2.32 19.13 10.50
C ASP A 31 -3.15 19.31 9.21
N GLU A 32 -4.29 20.00 9.33
CA GLU A 32 -4.87 20.86 8.30
C GLU A 32 -5.27 20.24 6.94
N GLY A 33 -6.10 19.20 6.98
CA GLY A 33 -7.05 18.92 5.89
C GLY A 33 -8.45 19.32 6.31
N ASP A 34 -8.82 20.60 6.18
CA ASP A 34 -10.22 21.04 6.14
C ASP A 34 -10.91 20.29 4.99
N CYS A 35 -11.39 19.08 5.28
CA CYS A 35 -12.30 18.38 4.41
C CYS A 35 -13.64 19.06 4.65
N GLY A 36 -13.85 20.20 4.01
CA GLY A 36 -15.12 20.95 4.01
C GLY A 36 -16.28 20.19 3.36
N CYS A 37 -16.32 18.85 3.46
CA CYS A 37 -17.40 17.99 3.01
C CYS A 37 -17.76 16.99 4.11
N ASP A 38 -18.98 17.14 4.64
CA ASP A 38 -19.68 16.28 5.61
C ASP A 38 -19.93 14.84 5.11
N ASP A 39 -19.52 14.53 3.87
CA ASP A 39 -19.83 13.29 3.13
C ASP A 39 -18.61 12.72 2.37
N CYS A 40 -17.43 13.33 2.48
CA CYS A 40 -16.21 12.68 2.00
C CYS A 40 -15.70 11.78 3.13
N GLY A 41 -15.46 10.50 2.87
CA GLY A 41 -14.82 9.58 3.81
C GLY A 41 -13.36 9.93 4.09
N CYS A 42 -13.10 11.13 4.62
CA CYS A 42 -11.84 11.50 5.23
C CYS A 42 -11.73 10.71 6.53
N GLU A 43 -11.09 9.55 6.45
CA GLU A 43 -10.66 8.79 7.62
C GLU A 43 -9.84 9.73 8.50
N GLU A 44 -10.30 9.91 9.74
CA GLU A 44 -9.67 10.77 10.72
C GLU A 44 -8.18 10.40 10.79
N ALA A 45 -7.30 11.32 10.39
CA ALA A 45 -5.86 11.15 10.55
C ALA A 45 -5.59 11.08 12.06
N GLY A 46 -5.58 9.86 12.58
CA GLY A 46 -5.58 9.55 13.99
C GLY A 46 -4.84 8.24 14.23
N PRO A 47 -4.52 7.95 15.49
CA PRO A 47 -3.78 6.75 15.83
C PRO A 47 -4.60 5.50 15.51
N MET A 48 -3.99 4.60 14.74
CA MET A 48 -4.59 3.35 14.33
C MET A 48 -4.56 2.36 15.50
N GLU A 49 -5.71 1.73 15.75
CA GLU A 49 -5.82 0.63 16.70
C GLU A 49 -5.55 -0.68 15.96
N LEU A 50 -4.55 -1.45 16.40
CA LEU A 50 -4.35 -2.82 15.94
C LEU A 50 -4.35 -3.81 17.11
N THR A 51 -4.81 -5.02 16.83
CA THR A 51 -4.65 -6.16 17.74
C THR A 51 -3.41 -6.95 17.31
N LEU A 52 -2.50 -7.22 18.24
CA LEU A 52 -1.28 -7.95 17.90
C LEU A 52 -1.50 -9.45 17.88
N GLY A 53 -1.02 -10.11 16.84
CA GLY A 53 -1.11 -11.55 16.64
C GLY A 53 -2.33 -12.01 15.85
N GLU A 54 -3.04 -11.10 15.18
CA GLU A 54 -4.13 -11.42 14.25
C GLU A 54 -3.70 -11.36 12.78
N GLU A 55 -2.44 -10.99 12.47
CA GLU A 55 -1.91 -10.91 11.10
C GLU A 55 -2.71 -9.93 10.23
N GLU A 56 -3.36 -8.95 10.85
CA GLU A 56 -4.23 -7.96 10.19
C GLU A 56 -3.44 -6.84 9.47
N PHE A 57 -2.14 -6.72 9.75
CA PHE A 57 -1.30 -5.65 9.22
C PHE A 57 -0.05 -6.20 8.52
N PHE A 58 1.09 -6.20 9.22
CA PHE A 58 2.31 -6.86 8.77
C PHE A 58 2.93 -7.59 9.95
N LEU A 59 3.21 -8.88 9.78
CA LEU A 59 3.86 -9.70 10.80
C LEU A 59 5.13 -9.03 11.35
N GLN A 60 5.94 -8.42 10.48
CA GLN A 60 7.17 -7.73 10.90
C GLN A 60 6.90 -6.53 11.81
N ILE A 61 5.83 -5.76 11.56
CA ILE A 61 5.43 -4.62 12.40
C ILE A 61 4.88 -5.12 13.73
N GLU A 62 4.01 -6.13 13.70
CA GLU A 62 3.44 -6.72 14.91
C GLU A 62 4.54 -7.29 15.83
N GLU A 63 5.47 -8.05 15.27
CA GLU A 63 6.61 -8.58 16.02
C GLU A 63 7.52 -7.48 16.56
N ALA A 64 7.69 -6.39 15.83
CA ALA A 64 8.50 -5.27 16.28
C ALA A 64 7.83 -4.45 17.39
N LEU A 65 6.50 -4.41 17.42
CA LEU A 65 5.68 -3.80 18.49
C LEU A 65 5.69 -4.65 19.77
N ILE A 66 5.76 -5.98 19.66
CA ILE A 66 5.86 -6.87 20.82
C ILE A 66 7.09 -6.50 21.67
N GLY A 67 6.86 -6.23 22.95
CA GLY A 67 7.90 -5.82 23.89
C GLY A 67 8.24 -4.33 23.88
N MET A 68 7.64 -3.50 23.02
CA MET A 68 7.76 -2.05 23.09
C MET A 68 6.98 -1.48 24.28
N SER A 69 7.40 -0.28 24.71
CA SER A 69 6.69 0.52 25.71
C SER A 69 5.91 1.67 25.03
N PRO A 70 4.81 2.17 25.65
CA PRO A 70 4.13 3.35 25.16
C PRO A 70 5.04 4.58 25.15
N GLY A 71 5.04 5.28 24.02
CA GLY A 71 5.94 6.38 23.65
C GLY A 71 7.20 5.96 22.90
N GLU A 72 7.42 4.67 22.63
CA GLU A 72 8.57 4.23 21.81
C GLU A 72 8.29 4.26 20.32
N LYS A 73 9.31 4.66 19.54
CA LYS A 73 9.31 4.63 18.07
C LYS A 73 10.26 3.55 17.57
N LYS A 74 9.86 2.86 16.50
CA LYS A 74 10.71 1.93 15.76
C LYS A 74 10.50 2.10 14.26
N SER A 75 11.52 1.73 13.51
CA SER A 75 11.46 1.58 12.07
C SER A 75 11.71 0.12 11.71
N VAL A 76 10.92 -0.38 10.77
CA VAL A 76 11.02 -1.72 10.21
C VAL A 76 11.02 -1.59 8.70
N ILE A 77 11.91 -2.34 8.06
CA ILE A 77 11.98 -2.43 6.60
C ILE A 77 11.25 -3.72 6.24
N ILE A 78 10.19 -3.59 5.45
CA ILE A 78 9.40 -4.69 4.93
C ILE A 78 9.85 -4.89 3.48
N PRO A 79 10.38 -6.08 3.13
CA PRO A 79 10.74 -6.38 1.76
C PRO A 79 9.48 -6.37 0.88
N ALA A 80 9.64 -6.05 -0.39
CA ALA A 80 8.52 -5.97 -1.34
C ALA A 80 7.60 -7.19 -1.28
N GLU A 81 8.19 -8.40 -1.19
CA GLU A 81 7.48 -9.69 -1.11
C GLU A 81 6.46 -9.77 0.03
N GLU A 82 6.75 -9.14 1.17
CA GLU A 82 5.90 -9.14 2.38
C GLU A 82 5.02 -7.89 2.48
N ALA A 83 5.24 -6.91 1.61
CA ALA A 83 4.55 -5.64 1.54
C ALA A 83 3.39 -5.66 0.52
N PHE A 84 3.61 -5.13 -0.69
CA PHE A 84 2.66 -5.15 -1.80
C PHE A 84 2.85 -6.35 -2.74
N GLY A 85 3.80 -7.23 -2.42
CA GLY A 85 4.22 -8.35 -3.25
C GLY A 85 5.46 -8.03 -4.08
N GLU A 86 6.09 -9.08 -4.58
CA GLU A 86 7.14 -8.93 -5.59
C GLU A 86 6.54 -8.44 -6.90
N TYR A 87 7.36 -7.78 -7.70
CA TYR A 87 7.00 -7.46 -9.07
C TYR A 87 6.91 -8.77 -9.87
N ASP A 88 5.69 -9.18 -10.22
CA ASP A 88 5.46 -10.36 -11.04
C ASP A 88 5.59 -9.99 -12.51
N GLU A 89 6.69 -10.40 -13.14
CA GLU A 89 6.84 -10.31 -14.60
C GLU A 89 5.75 -11.12 -15.33
N GLU A 90 5.16 -12.13 -14.68
CA GLU A 90 4.03 -12.91 -15.21
C GLU A 90 2.72 -12.11 -15.29
N LYS A 91 2.58 -11.04 -14.49
CA LYS A 91 1.45 -10.08 -14.55
C LYS A 91 1.67 -8.99 -15.59
N VAL A 92 2.80 -9.03 -16.29
CA VAL A 92 3.10 -8.16 -17.44
C VAL A 92 2.75 -8.92 -18.70
N PHE A 93 1.75 -8.46 -19.43
CA PHE A 93 1.30 -9.14 -20.63
C PHE A 93 1.09 -8.17 -21.78
N ALA A 94 1.44 -8.62 -22.97
CA ALA A 94 1.23 -7.86 -24.20
C ALA A 94 -0.12 -8.23 -24.81
N VAL A 95 -0.94 -7.21 -25.04
CA VAL A 95 -2.23 -7.33 -25.72
C VAL A 95 -2.16 -6.68 -27.10
N GLU A 96 -2.93 -7.21 -28.04
CA GLU A 96 -2.98 -6.62 -29.37
C GLU A 96 -3.74 -5.30 -29.31
N ARG A 97 -3.22 -4.25 -29.96
CA ARG A 97 -3.89 -2.95 -30.02
C ARG A 97 -5.30 -3.03 -30.61
N SER A 98 -5.55 -4.06 -31.43
CA SER A 98 -6.85 -4.37 -32.03
C SER A 98 -7.92 -4.82 -31.02
N GLN A 99 -7.52 -5.30 -29.83
CA GLN A 99 -8.46 -5.66 -28.77
C GLN A 99 -8.99 -4.44 -28.03
N PHE A 100 -8.26 -3.33 -28.06
CA PHE A 100 -8.75 -2.08 -27.50
C PHE A 100 -9.84 -1.48 -28.41
N PRO A 101 -10.92 -0.94 -27.82
CA PRO A 101 -11.90 -0.20 -28.59
C PRO A 101 -11.23 1.00 -29.27
N ALA A 102 -11.64 1.32 -30.50
CA ALA A 102 -11.04 2.41 -31.29
C ALA A 102 -11.16 3.82 -30.65
N ASP A 103 -11.93 3.94 -29.57
CA ASP A 103 -12.08 5.16 -28.77
C ASP A 103 -10.93 5.31 -27.74
N ILE A 104 -10.26 4.22 -27.36
CA ILE A 104 -9.16 4.23 -26.39
C ILE A 104 -7.83 4.13 -27.12
N THR A 105 -7.00 5.15 -26.94
CA THR A 105 -5.60 5.15 -27.38
C THR A 105 -4.74 4.92 -26.15
N PRO A 106 -4.15 3.73 -25.97
CA PRO A 106 -3.24 3.50 -24.85
C PRO A 106 -1.99 4.34 -25.02
N GLU A 107 -1.65 5.14 -24.00
CA GLU A 107 -0.43 5.93 -23.92
C GLU A 107 0.50 5.36 -22.85
N PHE A 108 1.82 5.48 -23.03
CA PHE A 108 2.79 5.04 -22.01
C PHE A 108 2.55 5.76 -20.67
N GLY A 109 2.50 5.00 -19.58
CA GLY A 109 2.23 5.48 -18.23
C GLY A 109 0.75 5.75 -17.95
N GLN A 110 -0.16 5.40 -18.86
CA GLN A 110 -1.59 5.52 -18.64
C GLN A 110 -2.09 4.33 -17.82
N GLU A 111 -2.83 4.60 -16.75
CA GLU A 111 -3.64 3.60 -16.06
C GLU A 111 -4.94 3.33 -16.82
N LEU A 112 -5.25 2.06 -17.01
CA LEU A 112 -6.43 1.54 -17.69
C LEU A 112 -7.06 0.45 -16.82
N GLU A 113 -8.35 0.21 -17.01
CA GLU A 113 -9.03 -0.94 -16.40
C GLU A 113 -9.06 -2.07 -17.43
N PHE A 114 -8.39 -3.18 -17.12
CA PHE A 114 -8.41 -4.38 -17.95
C PHE A 114 -9.42 -5.37 -17.40
N ALA A 115 -10.31 -5.86 -18.27
CA ALA A 115 -11.27 -6.91 -17.93
C ALA A 115 -10.74 -8.25 -18.45
N ASP A 116 -10.59 -9.25 -17.58
CA ASP A 116 -10.22 -10.61 -17.97
C ASP A 116 -11.46 -11.44 -18.37
N ASP A 117 -11.27 -12.71 -18.73
CA ASP A 117 -12.32 -13.63 -19.19
C ASP A 117 -13.43 -13.85 -18.13
N ASP A 118 -13.13 -13.60 -16.86
CA ASP A 118 -14.08 -13.68 -15.73
C ASP A 118 -14.91 -12.40 -15.51
N ASP A 119 -14.80 -11.38 -16.39
CA ASP A 119 -15.44 -10.05 -16.26
C ASP A 119 -14.91 -9.24 -15.05
N GLU A 120 -13.87 -9.73 -14.39
CA GLU A 120 -13.18 -9.02 -13.32
C GLU A 120 -12.29 -7.94 -13.92
N THR A 121 -12.52 -6.69 -13.49
CA THR A 121 -11.75 -5.52 -13.91
C THR A 121 -10.68 -5.21 -12.89
N TYR A 122 -9.44 -5.08 -13.35
CA TYR A 122 -8.32 -4.66 -12.52
C TYR A 122 -7.57 -3.51 -13.19
N PRO A 123 -6.99 -2.59 -12.37
CA PRO A 123 -6.15 -1.54 -12.89
C PRO A 123 -4.88 -2.14 -13.48
N VAL A 124 -4.51 -1.68 -14.67
CA VAL A 124 -3.26 -1.99 -15.35
C VAL A 124 -2.59 -0.70 -15.80
N THR A 125 -1.27 -0.68 -15.77
CA THR A 125 -0.48 0.45 -16.27
C THR A 125 0.14 0.08 -17.61
N VAL A 126 0.02 0.98 -18.59
CA VAL A 126 0.67 0.80 -19.89
C VAL A 126 2.17 1.05 -19.75
N VAL A 127 2.99 0.01 -19.81
CA VAL A 127 4.45 0.10 -19.70
C VAL A 127 5.14 0.18 -21.06
N GLU A 128 4.48 -0.25 -22.14
CA GLU A 128 5.03 -0.12 -23.48
C GLU A 128 3.90 -0.03 -24.52
N VAL A 129 4.07 0.85 -25.51
CA VAL A 129 3.12 0.98 -26.63
C VAL A 129 3.89 0.82 -27.92
N ASP A 130 3.62 -0.27 -28.62
CA ASP A 130 4.14 -0.53 -29.95
C ASP A 130 3.05 -0.31 -31.03
N ASP A 131 3.41 -0.39 -32.31
CA ASP A 131 2.47 -0.11 -33.41
C ASP A 131 1.37 -1.19 -33.51
N ALA A 132 1.72 -2.44 -33.16
CA ALA A 132 0.84 -3.61 -33.20
C ALA A 132 0.37 -4.09 -31.82
N THR A 133 1.19 -3.95 -30.78
CA THR A 133 0.98 -4.53 -29.45
C THR A 133 1.20 -3.49 -28.35
N VAL A 134 0.53 -3.68 -27.22
CA VAL A 134 0.62 -2.81 -26.05
C VAL A 134 0.92 -3.69 -24.85
N THR A 135 1.98 -3.38 -24.13
CA THR A 135 2.37 -4.09 -22.92
C THR A 135 1.71 -3.44 -21.72
N LEU A 136 0.90 -4.22 -21.02
CA LEU A 136 0.18 -3.84 -19.82
C LEU A 136 0.82 -4.51 -18.62
N ASP A 137 0.88 -3.76 -17.53
CA ASP A 137 1.40 -4.21 -16.25
C ASP A 137 0.26 -4.20 -15.23
N ALA A 138 -0.10 -5.39 -14.73
CA ALA A 138 -1.14 -5.55 -13.72
C ALA A 138 -0.57 -5.62 -12.28
N ASN A 139 0.70 -5.25 -12.07
CA ASN A 139 1.27 -5.18 -10.74
C ASN A 139 0.79 -3.94 -10.01
N HIS A 140 0.81 -4.01 -8.68
CA HIS A 140 0.60 -2.83 -7.85
C HIS A 140 1.71 -1.80 -8.17
N PRO A 141 1.42 -0.49 -8.21
CA PRO A 141 2.44 0.54 -8.51
C PRO A 141 3.64 0.53 -7.54
N LEU A 142 3.48 -0.08 -6.37
CA LEU A 142 4.51 -0.24 -5.33
C LEU A 142 5.04 -1.68 -5.22
N ALA A 143 4.68 -2.58 -6.13
CA ALA A 143 5.17 -3.95 -6.14
C ALA A 143 6.66 -3.98 -6.51
N GLY A 144 7.44 -4.81 -5.82
CA GLY A 144 8.89 -4.90 -6.02
C GLY A 144 9.71 -3.82 -5.30
N GLU A 145 9.08 -2.86 -4.60
CA GLU A 145 9.78 -1.86 -3.80
C GLU A 145 9.78 -2.21 -2.31
N ASN A 146 10.94 -2.07 -1.65
CA ASN A 146 11.03 -2.23 -0.20
C ASN A 146 10.39 -1.04 0.49
N LEU A 147 9.53 -1.32 1.46
CA LEU A 147 8.83 -0.29 2.22
C LEU A 147 9.50 -0.13 3.58
N THR A 148 9.81 1.11 3.94
CA THR A 148 10.24 1.45 5.30
C THR A 148 9.06 1.98 6.08
N TYR A 149 8.61 1.22 7.07
CA TYR A 149 7.56 1.63 7.98
C TYR A 149 8.15 2.11 9.31
N GLU A 150 7.93 3.37 9.63
CA GLU A 150 8.20 3.94 10.93
C GLU A 150 6.92 3.96 11.76
N PHE A 151 6.91 3.36 12.94
CA PHE A 151 5.75 3.38 13.84
C PHE A 151 6.11 3.80 15.25
N GLU A 152 5.16 4.48 15.89
CA GLU A 152 5.20 4.95 17.26
C GLU A 152 4.07 4.30 18.04
N LEU A 153 4.39 3.63 19.15
CA LEU A 153 3.37 3.16 20.06
C LEU A 153 2.93 4.31 20.96
N LEU A 154 1.64 4.62 21.00
CA LEU A 154 1.09 5.66 21.86
C LEU A 154 0.61 5.08 23.18
N GLU A 155 -0.23 4.05 23.09
CA GLU A 155 -0.91 3.47 24.24
C GLU A 155 -1.23 1.98 23.98
N ILE A 156 -1.34 1.22 25.08
CA ILE A 156 -1.82 -0.15 25.09
C ILE A 156 -3.22 -0.11 25.73
N LEU A 157 -4.22 -0.64 25.03
CA LEU A 157 -5.64 -0.65 25.41
C LEU A 157 -6.03 -1.86 26.27
#